data_AF-A0A949GD58-F1
#
_entry.id   AF-A0A949GD58-F1
#
_cell.length_a   1.000
_cell.length_b   1.000
_cell.length_c   1.000
_cell.angle_alpha   90.00
_cell.angle_beta   90.00
_cell.angle_gamma   90.00
#
_symmetry.space_group_name_H-M   'P 1'
#
loop_
_entity.id
_entity.type
_entity.pdbx_description
1 polymer ?
#
loop_
_entity_poly.entity_id
_entity_poly.type
_entity_poly.pdbx_seq_one_letter_code
_entity_poly.pdbx_strand_id
1 'polypeptide(L)'
;IVPEWYFLPFYAILRAVTFDISIPFTHIIIIEAKLGGVIAMFGAIILLAVLPWLDRHPIRSAVYRPWFRIALILLVVSLCVLGYVGAKPAEQPWVLIGQAAAVYYFAFFLVIVPWLSKHEPVAKLPNSIHEAVLAGGK
;
A
#
# COMPACT_ATOMS: atom_id res chain seq x y z
N ILE A 1 -10.51 21.84 -8.76
CA ILE A 1 -10.44 20.89 -9.90
C ILE A 1 -10.22 19.50 -9.32
N VAL A 2 -10.93 18.49 -9.83
CA VAL A 2 -10.82 17.10 -9.35
C VAL A 2 -10.49 16.24 -10.57
N PRO A 3 -9.49 15.35 -10.48
CA PRO A 3 -9.15 14.45 -11.57
C PRO A 3 -10.18 13.31 -11.69
N GLU A 4 -10.04 12.50 -12.72
CA GLU A 4 -10.89 11.33 -12.94
C GLU A 4 -10.74 10.30 -11.81
N TRP A 5 -11.81 9.55 -11.59
CA TRP A 5 -11.96 8.69 -10.42
C TRP A 5 -10.83 7.66 -10.24
N TYR A 6 -10.30 7.12 -11.34
CA TYR A 6 -9.20 6.15 -11.34
C TYR A 6 -7.83 6.77 -11.03
N PHE A 7 -7.69 8.10 -11.12
CA PHE A 7 -6.49 8.82 -10.71
C PHE A 7 -6.57 9.34 -9.27
N LEU A 8 -7.74 9.31 -8.63
CA LEU A 8 -7.93 9.86 -7.28
C LEU A 8 -7.00 9.25 -6.22
N PRO A 9 -6.75 7.93 -6.16
CA PRO A 9 -5.87 7.37 -5.12
C PRO A 9 -4.44 7.91 -5.21
N PHE A 10 -3.89 8.02 -6.42
CA PHE A 10 -2.55 8.54 -6.66
C PHE A 10 -2.47 10.05 -6.45
N TYR A 11 -3.51 10.77 -6.88
CA TYR A 11 -3.65 12.19 -6.61
C TYR A 11 -3.71 12.48 -5.11
N ALA A 12 -4.42 11.66 -4.33
CA ALA A 12 -4.48 11.76 -2.87
C ALA A 12 -3.11 11.57 -2.21
N ILE A 13 -2.31 10.61 -2.70
CA ILE A 13 -0.93 10.41 -2.23
C ILE A 13 -0.06 11.64 -2.53
N LEU A 14 -0.15 12.22 -3.72
CA LEU A 14 0.61 13.41 -4.10
C LEU A 14 0.38 14.57 -3.13
N ARG A 15 -0.88 14.88 -2.83
CA ARG A 15 -1.26 15.98 -1.94
C ARG A 15 -1.17 15.67 -0.45
N ALA A 16 -0.99 14.40 -0.08
CA ALA A 16 -0.76 14.02 1.31
C ALA A 16 0.63 14.47 1.80
N VAL A 17 1.59 14.61 0.89
CA VAL A 17 2.94 15.10 1.18
C VAL A 17 2.92 16.64 1.29
N THR A 18 2.77 17.13 2.52
CA THR A 18 2.69 18.57 2.82
C THR A 18 3.91 19.10 3.58
N PHE A 19 4.90 18.26 3.85
CA PHE A 19 6.07 18.59 4.64
C PHE A 19 7.35 18.44 3.83
N ASP A 20 8.31 19.31 4.08
CA ASP A 20 9.64 19.24 3.48
C ASP A 20 10.49 18.21 4.23
N ILE A 21 11.25 17.41 3.48
CA ILE A 21 12.24 16.50 4.07
C ILE A 21 13.53 17.29 4.25
N SER A 22 13.80 17.70 5.48
CA SER A 22 15.02 18.41 5.89
C SER A 22 15.87 17.57 6.84
N ILE A 23 17.16 17.90 6.92
CA ILE A 23 18.05 17.29 7.92
C ILE A 23 17.65 17.85 9.30
N PRO A 24 17.31 16.99 10.29
CA PRO A 24 16.94 17.45 11.62
C PRO A 24 18.01 18.38 12.20
N PHE A 25 17.58 19.46 12.85
CA PHE A 25 18.45 20.46 13.48
C PHE A 25 19.28 21.34 12.51
N THR A 26 19.00 21.31 11.20
CA THR A 26 19.59 22.24 10.22
C THR A 26 18.52 22.86 9.31
N HIS A 27 18.84 24.00 8.68
CA HIS A 27 17.96 24.66 7.68
C HIS A 27 18.10 24.08 6.26
N ILE A 28 18.71 22.90 6.12
CA ILE A 28 19.01 22.30 4.81
C ILE A 28 17.85 21.41 4.38
N ILE A 29 17.20 21.78 3.26
CA ILE A 29 16.11 21.02 2.63
C ILE A 29 16.74 20.03 1.64
N ILE A 30 16.43 18.73 1.79
CA ILE A 30 16.88 17.68 0.85
C ILE A 30 15.85 17.51 -0.26
N ILE A 31 14.57 17.40 0.11
CA ILE A 31 13.45 17.20 -0.82
C ILE A 31 12.31 18.13 -0.40
N GLU A 32 11.97 19.08 -1.28
CA GLU A 32 10.79 19.93 -1.13
C GLU A 32 9.51 19.09 -1.20
N ALA A 33 8.47 19.47 -0.46
CA ALA A 33 7.18 18.77 -0.40
C ALA A 33 6.58 18.55 -1.80
N LYS A 34 6.73 19.53 -2.71
CA LYS A 34 6.26 19.44 -4.09
C LYS A 34 6.96 18.32 -4.86
N LEU A 35 8.28 18.20 -4.73
CA LEU A 35 9.05 17.12 -5.34
C LEU A 35 8.74 15.79 -4.65
N GLY A 36 8.67 15.78 -3.32
CA GLY A 36 8.34 14.61 -2.52
C GLY A 36 6.98 14.00 -2.88
N GLY A 37 5.96 14.84 -3.11
CA GLY A 37 4.63 14.39 -3.54
C GLY A 37 4.66 13.73 -4.92
N VAL A 38 5.43 14.27 -5.87
CA VAL A 38 5.61 13.67 -7.20
C VAL A 38 6.34 12.33 -7.10
N ILE A 39 7.42 12.26 -6.31
CA ILE A 39 8.16 11.02 -6.05
C ILE A 39 7.25 9.98 -5.40
N ALA A 40 6.42 10.36 -4.42
CA ALA A 40 5.47 9.46 -3.78
C ALA A 40 4.43 8.95 -4.79
N MET A 41 3.86 9.82 -5.62
CA MET A 41 2.86 9.41 -6.62
C MET A 41 3.41 8.36 -7.60
N PHE A 42 4.57 8.63 -8.20
CA PHE A 42 5.20 7.66 -9.12
C PHE A 42 5.75 6.44 -8.38
N GLY A 43 6.32 6.62 -7.19
CA GLY A 43 6.79 5.55 -6.32
C GLY A 43 5.68 4.58 -5.96
N ALA A 44 4.46 5.07 -5.74
CA ALA A 44 3.30 4.23 -5.46
C ALA A 44 3.00 3.25 -6.62
N ILE A 45 3.17 3.69 -7.87
CA ILE A 45 2.98 2.85 -9.06
C ILE A 45 4.17 1.90 -9.23
N ILE A 46 5.40 2.40 -9.07
CA ILE A 46 6.63 1.59 -9.19
C ILE A 46 6.59 0.43 -8.19
N LEU A 47 6.11 0.63 -6.97
CA LEU A 47 6.02 -0.44 -5.96
C LEU A 47 5.15 -1.62 -6.40
N LEU A 48 4.11 -1.39 -7.21
CA LEU A 48 3.32 -2.47 -7.79
C LEU A 48 4.18 -3.32 -8.75
N ALA A 49 5.05 -2.68 -9.52
CA ALA A 49 5.98 -3.38 -10.41
C ALA A 49 7.06 -4.13 -9.64
N VAL A 50 7.57 -3.58 -8.53
CA VAL A 50 8.64 -4.21 -7.72
C VAL A 50 8.10 -5.31 -6.78
N LEU A 51 6.78 -5.44 -6.62
CA LEU A 51 6.13 -6.42 -5.75
C LEU A 51 6.68 -7.86 -5.87
N PRO A 52 6.96 -8.43 -7.07
CA PRO A 52 7.50 -9.78 -7.20
C PRO A 52 8.86 -10.01 -6.52
N TRP A 53 9.63 -8.94 -6.28
CA TRP A 53 10.91 -9.02 -5.59
C TRP A 53 10.80 -8.80 -4.07
N LEU A 54 9.75 -8.11 -3.64
CA LEU A 54 9.43 -7.85 -2.24
C LEU A 54 8.81 -9.08 -1.56
N ASP A 55 7.91 -9.78 -2.24
CA ASP A 55 7.30 -11.02 -1.74
C ASP A 55 8.04 -12.25 -2.26
N ARG A 56 8.84 -12.88 -1.40
CA ARG A 56 9.61 -14.10 -1.73
C ARG A 56 9.05 -15.33 -1.03
N HIS A 57 7.82 -15.25 -0.51
CA HIS A 57 7.20 -16.33 0.23
C HIS A 57 6.94 -17.55 -0.68
N PRO A 58 7.19 -18.79 -0.22
CA PRO A 58 7.03 -19.98 -1.07
C PRO A 58 5.57 -20.25 -1.49
N ILE A 59 4.61 -19.78 -0.68
CA ILE A 59 3.18 -19.91 -0.99
C ILE A 59 2.70 -18.73 -1.83
N ARG A 60 2.23 -19.03 -3.05
CA ARG A 60 1.74 -18.03 -4.02
C ARG A 60 0.35 -17.48 -3.73
N SER A 61 -0.55 -18.29 -3.17
CA SER A 61 -1.92 -17.88 -2.94
C SER A 61 -2.09 -17.23 -1.57
N ALA A 62 -2.70 -16.03 -1.54
CA ALA A 62 -3.06 -15.32 -0.32
C ALA A 62 -4.08 -16.08 0.55
N VAL A 63 -4.83 -17.02 -0.03
CA VAL A 63 -5.84 -17.81 0.71
C VAL A 63 -5.20 -18.64 1.81
N TYR A 64 -3.99 -19.15 1.58
CA TYR A 64 -3.24 -19.97 2.52
C TYR A 64 -2.26 -19.16 3.39
N ARG A 65 -2.38 -17.83 3.37
CA ARG A 65 -1.55 -16.89 4.13
C ARG A 65 -2.44 -15.94 4.95
N PRO A 66 -2.86 -16.34 6.16
CA PRO A 66 -3.90 -15.62 6.90
C PRO A 66 -3.51 -14.18 7.24
N TRP A 67 -2.25 -13.92 7.58
CA TRP A 67 -1.78 -12.58 7.93
C TRP A 67 -1.63 -11.71 6.69
N PHE A 68 -1.09 -12.27 5.61
CA PHE A 68 -1.01 -11.58 4.33
C PHE A 68 -2.40 -11.24 3.78
N ARG A 69 -3.38 -12.13 3.93
CA ARG A 69 -4.77 -11.88 3.54
C ARG A 69 -5.36 -10.66 4.25
N ILE A 70 -5.17 -10.55 5.57
CA ILE A 70 -5.65 -9.39 6.34
C ILE A 70 -4.97 -8.11 5.87
N ALA A 71 -3.64 -8.14 5.70
CA ALA A 71 -2.89 -6.99 5.19
C ALA A 71 -3.35 -6.57 3.79
N LEU A 72 -3.64 -7.52 2.90
CA LEU A 72 -4.16 -7.24 1.55
C LEU A 72 -5.55 -6.62 1.60
N ILE A 73 -6.44 -7.11 2.47
CA ILE A 73 -7.78 -6.49 2.65
C ILE A 73 -7.64 -5.05 3.14
N LEU A 74 -6.75 -4.80 4.10
CA LEU A 74 -6.47 -3.44 4.58
C LEU A 74 -5.86 -2.55 3.48
N LEU A 75 -5.05 -3.10 2.56
CA LEU A 75 -4.56 -2.36 1.40
C LEU A 75 -5.72 -1.92 0.49
N VAL A 76 -6.66 -2.83 0.21
CA VAL A 76 -7.86 -2.50 -0.59
C VAL A 76 -8.68 -1.42 0.09
N VAL A 77 -8.89 -1.51 1.40
CA VAL A 77 -9.57 -0.47 2.18
C VAL A 77 -8.82 0.85 2.09
N SER A 78 -7.49 0.86 2.22
CA SER A 78 -6.66 2.06 2.09
C SER A 78 -6.79 2.70 0.70
N LEU A 79 -6.80 1.89 -0.37
CA LEU A 79 -7.03 2.39 -1.73
C LEU A 79 -8.41 3.03 -1.91
N CYS A 80 -9.46 2.44 -1.34
CA CYS A 80 -10.80 3.03 -1.34
C CYS A 80 -10.84 4.35 -0.55
N VAL A 81 -10.17 4.41 0.61
CA VAL A 81 -10.07 5.63 1.43
C VAL A 81 -9.31 6.72 0.68
N LEU A 82 -8.18 6.40 0.06
CA LEU A 82 -7.41 7.34 -0.78
C LEU A 82 -8.23 7.84 -1.97
N GLY A 83 -8.96 6.96 -2.64
CA GLY A 83 -9.88 7.33 -3.72
C GLY A 83 -10.95 8.30 -3.25
N TYR A 84 -11.56 8.05 -2.09
CA TYR A 84 -12.58 8.94 -1.52
C TYR A 84 -12.00 10.30 -1.10
N VAL A 85 -10.88 10.31 -0.38
CA VAL A 85 -10.21 11.53 0.10
C VAL A 85 -9.66 12.37 -1.05
N GLY A 86 -9.21 11.74 -2.14
CA GLY A 86 -8.74 12.43 -3.34
C GLY A 86 -9.79 13.36 -3.97
N ALA A 87 -11.07 13.05 -3.81
CA ALA A 87 -12.18 13.88 -4.28
C ALA A 87 -12.59 14.99 -3.30
N LYS A 88 -12.05 15.01 -2.08
CA LYS A 88 -12.39 15.99 -1.04
C LYS A 88 -11.43 17.19 -1.04
N PRO A 89 -11.84 18.35 -0.50
CA PRO A 89 -10.97 19.52 -0.34
C PRO A 89 -9.71 19.23 0.50
N ALA A 90 -8.64 20.01 0.29
CA ALA A 90 -7.35 19.87 0.99
C ALA A 90 -7.36 20.52 2.37
N GLU A 91 -8.34 20.10 3.17
CA GLU A 91 -8.63 20.64 4.50
C GLU A 91 -8.69 19.50 5.51
N GLN A 92 -8.58 19.86 6.79
CA GLN A 92 -8.83 18.89 7.86
C GLN A 92 -10.31 18.50 7.90
N PRO A 93 -10.66 17.22 8.13
CA PRO A 93 -9.79 16.11 8.55
C PRO A 93 -9.21 15.28 7.39
N TRP A 94 -9.53 15.62 6.14
CA TRP A 94 -9.25 14.80 4.96
C TRP A 94 -7.75 14.62 4.70
N VAL A 95 -6.95 15.66 4.95
CA VAL A 95 -5.49 15.59 4.80
C VAL A 95 -4.88 14.54 5.72
N LEU A 96 -5.26 14.51 7.01
CA LEU A 96 -4.75 13.51 7.96
C LEU A 96 -5.16 12.09 7.59
N ILE A 97 -6.40 11.89 7.14
CA ILE A 97 -6.87 10.57 6.69
C ILE A 97 -6.09 10.12 5.45
N GLY A 98 -5.86 11.04 4.49
CA GLY A 98 -5.05 10.77 3.31
C GLY A 98 -3.61 10.42 3.65
N GLN A 99 -3.00 11.12 4.60
CA GLN A 99 -1.65 10.82 5.11
C GLN A 99 -1.59 9.45 5.77
N ALA A 100 -2.52 9.12 6.66
CA ALA A 100 -2.56 7.81 7.30
C ALA A 100 -2.74 6.66 6.29
N ALA A 101 -3.64 6.83 5.31
CA ALA A 101 -3.86 5.84 4.26
C ALA A 101 -2.64 5.71 3.33
N ALA A 102 -1.99 6.82 2.96
CA ALA A 102 -0.76 6.81 2.17
C ALA A 102 0.38 6.11 2.92
N VAL A 103 0.56 6.41 4.22
CA VAL A 103 1.55 5.72 5.07
C VAL A 103 1.28 4.22 5.08
N TYR A 104 0.02 3.80 5.26
CA TYR A 104 -0.34 2.39 5.20
C TYR A 104 -0.02 1.76 3.83
N TYR A 105 -0.33 2.47 2.73
CA TYR A 105 -0.04 2.00 1.37
C TYR A 105 1.46 1.71 1.20
N PHE A 106 2.34 2.66 1.55
CA PHE A 106 3.79 2.46 1.46
C PHE A 106 4.30 1.41 2.44
N ALA A 107 3.78 1.39 3.68
CA ALA A 107 4.15 0.40 4.69
C ALA A 107 3.78 -1.02 4.24
N PHE A 108 2.64 -1.19 3.54
CA PHE A 108 2.25 -2.49 2.98
C PHE A 108 3.36 -3.06 2.10
N PHE A 109 3.79 -2.32 1.08
CA PHE A 109 4.81 -2.80 0.15
C PHE A 109 6.20 -2.88 0.80
N LEU A 110 6.67 -1.82 1.45
CA LEU A 110 8.06 -1.72 1.87
C LEU A 110 8.39 -2.44 3.17
N VAL A 111 7.40 -2.64 4.04
CA VAL A 111 7.61 -3.18 5.39
C VAL A 111 6.84 -4.48 5.59
N ILE A 112 5.51 -4.44 5.44
CA ILE A 112 4.63 -5.55 5.79
C ILE A 112 4.88 -6.75 4.87
N VAL A 113 4.98 -6.55 3.56
CA VAL A 113 5.23 -7.64 2.60
C VAL A 113 6.58 -8.33 2.86
N PRO A 114 7.73 -7.64 2.90
CA PRO A 114 9.02 -8.27 3.21
C PRO A 114 9.06 -8.92 4.59
N TRP A 115 8.37 -8.35 5.57
CA TRP A 115 8.31 -8.90 6.92
C TRP A 115 7.48 -10.19 6.98
N LEU A 116 6.26 -10.18 6.44
CA LEU A 116 5.41 -11.37 6.35
C LEU A 116 6.02 -12.46 5.48
N SER A 117 6.68 -12.09 4.39
CA SER A 117 7.36 -13.05 3.53
C SER A 117 8.42 -13.87 4.25
N LYS A 118 8.99 -13.38 5.37
CA LYS A 118 10.01 -14.07 6.16
C LYS A 118 9.45 -14.78 7.40
N HIS A 119 8.43 -14.22 8.04
CA HIS A 119 7.97 -14.66 9.36
C HIS A 119 6.65 -15.45 9.33
N GLU A 120 5.88 -15.37 8.24
CA GLU A 120 4.62 -16.10 8.14
C GLU A 120 4.89 -17.61 7.96
N PRO A 121 4.24 -18.48 8.75
CA PRO A 121 4.46 -19.91 8.66
C PRO A 121 3.91 -20.48 7.34
N VAL A 122 4.61 -21.46 6.79
CA VAL A 122 4.22 -22.15 5.56
C VAL A 122 3.08 -23.13 5.86
N ALA A 123 1.85 -22.78 5.47
CA ALA A 123 0.70 -23.67 5.53
C ALA A 123 0.85 -24.88 4.58
N LYS A 124 0.23 -26.01 4.95
CA LYS A 124 0.16 -27.18 4.07
C LYS A 124 -0.80 -26.89 2.92
N LEU A 125 -0.28 -27.00 1.70
CA LEU A 125 -1.07 -26.83 0.47
C LEU A 125 -1.67 -28.18 0.06
N PRO A 126 -2.88 -28.18 -0.55
CA PRO A 126 -3.41 -29.37 -1.19
C PRO A 126 -2.50 -29.81 -2.34
N ASN A 127 -2.36 -31.11 -2.57
CA ASN A 127 -1.45 -31.64 -3.58
C ASN A 127 -1.97 -31.42 -5.00
N SER A 128 -3.29 -31.24 -5.15
CA SER A 128 -3.95 -30.99 -6.42
C SER A 128 -5.17 -30.08 -6.27
N ILE A 129 -5.61 -29.50 -7.39
CA ILE A 129 -6.83 -28.70 -7.45
C ILE A 129 -8.06 -29.57 -7.14
N HIS A 130 -8.07 -30.84 -7.56
CA HIS A 130 -9.15 -31.79 -7.26
C HIS A 130 -9.34 -31.98 -5.75
N GLU A 131 -8.23 -32.16 -5.02
CA GLU A 131 -8.25 -32.26 -3.56
C GLU A 131 -8.78 -30.97 -2.91
N ALA A 132 -8.37 -29.80 -3.40
CA ALA A 132 -8.83 -28.51 -2.90
C ALA A 132 -10.34 -28.30 -3.08
N VAL A 133 -10.90 -28.71 -4.23
CA VAL A 133 -12.33 -28.58 -4.54
C VAL A 133 -13.15 -29.55 -3.70
N LEU A 134 -12.72 -30.81 -3.57
CA LEU A 134 -13.44 -31.82 -2.78
C LEU A 134 -13.39 -31.52 -1.28
N ALA A 135 -12.30 -30.94 -0.78
CA ALA A 135 -12.17 -30.54 0.62
C ALA A 135 -13.10 -29.39 1.01
N GLY A 136 -13.45 -28.49 0.06
CA GLY A 136 -14.38 -27.38 0.28
C GLY A 136 -15.86 -27.73 0.19
N GLY A 137 -16.20 -28.98 -0.14
CA GLY A 137 -17.58 -29.48 -0.24
C GLY A 137 -18.13 -30.15 1.01
N LYS A 138 -17.45 -30.04 2.16
CA LYS A 138 -17.90 -30.50 3.48
C LYS A 138 -18.10 -29.31 4.40
#